data_AF-A0A3A0UCD9-F1
#
_entry.id   AF-A0A3A0UCD9-F1
#
_cell.length_a   1.000
_cell.length_b   1.000
_cell.length_c   1.000
_cell.angle_alpha   90.00
_cell.angle_beta   90.00
_cell.angle_gamma   90.00
#
_symmetry.space_group_name_H-M   'P 1'
#
loop_
_entity.id
_entity.type
_entity.pdbx_description
1 polymer ?
#
loop_
_entity_poly.entity_id
_entity_poly.type
_entity_poly.pdbx_seq_one_letter_code
_entity_poly.pdbx_strand_id
1 'polypeptide(L)'
;TWITPNESESELLFDHQVEQALKAYPRKLIITQGAKGALFYSDTQQLIEGYKKEVIDTTGAGDTFNGALAVALIENKSLEDAVNFANLAGSFSVTGLGAQGAMPYRKDLE
;
A
#
# COMPACT_ATOMS: atom_id res chain seq x y z
N THR A 1 10.24 -3.92 11.06
CA THR A 1 10.18 -4.48 9.70
C THR A 1 8.73 -4.59 9.29
N TRP A 2 8.40 -4.03 8.12
CA TRP A 2 7.09 -4.13 7.48
C TRP A 2 7.18 -5.09 6.29
N ILE A 3 6.09 -5.77 5.98
CA ILE A 3 5.96 -6.67 4.82
C ILE A 3 4.72 -6.22 4.06
N THR A 4 4.87 -5.97 2.76
CA THR A 4 3.87 -5.30 1.93
C THR A 4 3.48 -6.12 0.68
N PRO A 5 3.04 -7.38 0.82
CA PRO A 5 2.69 -8.18 -0.35
C PRO A 5 1.41 -7.65 -1.02
N ASN A 6 1.22 -7.94 -2.29
CA ASN A 6 -0.11 -7.84 -2.91
C ASN A 6 -1.01 -9.04 -2.55
N GLU A 7 -2.26 -9.05 -3.01
CA GLU A 7 -3.22 -10.14 -2.77
C GLU A 7 -2.63 -11.52 -3.12
N SER A 8 -2.13 -11.71 -4.33
CA SER A 8 -1.60 -13.00 -4.79
C SER A 8 -0.31 -13.42 -4.08
N GLU A 9 0.59 -12.48 -3.79
CA GLU A 9 1.80 -12.75 -3.01
C GLU A 9 1.45 -13.16 -1.58
N SER A 10 0.45 -12.52 -0.97
CA SER A 10 0.02 -12.84 0.39
C SER A 10 -0.58 -14.24 0.49
N GLU A 11 -1.35 -14.65 -0.52
CA GLU A 11 -1.90 -16.00 -0.60
C GLU A 11 -0.78 -17.05 -0.67
N LEU A 12 0.25 -16.81 -1.48
CA LEU A 12 1.40 -17.71 -1.63
C LEU A 12 2.29 -17.75 -0.38
N LEU A 13 2.55 -16.59 0.24
CA LEU A 13 3.43 -16.49 1.42
C LEU A 13 2.83 -17.15 2.66
N PHE A 14 1.50 -17.26 2.73
CA PHE A 14 0.79 -17.72 3.93
C PHE A 14 -0.13 -18.91 3.67
N ASP A 15 0.09 -19.69 2.60
CA ASP A 15 -0.71 -20.88 2.24
C ASP A 15 -2.22 -20.61 2.28
N HIS A 16 -2.65 -19.47 1.70
CA HIS A 16 -4.03 -18.97 1.70
C HIS A 16 -4.64 -18.65 3.09
N GLN A 17 -3.85 -18.66 4.17
CA GLN A 17 -4.27 -18.30 5.53
C GLN A 17 -4.04 -16.82 5.85
N VAL A 18 -4.49 -15.95 4.94
CA VAL A 18 -4.20 -14.50 4.97
C VAL A 18 -4.78 -13.82 6.22
N GLU A 19 -5.98 -14.20 6.65
CA GLU A 19 -6.61 -13.59 7.84
C GLU A 19 -5.86 -13.93 9.14
N GLN A 20 -5.38 -15.18 9.26
CA GLN A 20 -4.55 -15.61 10.38
C GLN A 20 -3.20 -14.90 10.35
N ALA A 21 -2.59 -14.75 9.17
CA ALA A 21 -1.34 -14.02 9.00
C ALA A 21 -1.47 -12.54 9.41
N LEU A 22 -2.54 -11.86 9.00
CA LEU A 22 -2.83 -10.48 9.42
C LEU A 22 -2.85 -10.35 10.94
N LYS A 23 -3.54 -11.26 11.64
CA LYS A 23 -3.59 -11.28 13.11
C LYS A 23 -2.24 -11.66 13.76
N ALA A 24 -1.44 -12.52 13.12
CA ALA A 24 -0.13 -12.95 13.61
C ALA A 24 0.95 -11.87 13.45
N TYR A 25 0.79 -10.96 12.49
CA TYR A 25 1.73 -9.86 12.20
C TYR A 25 1.08 -8.48 12.34
N PRO A 26 0.55 -8.14 13.53
CA PRO A 26 -0.15 -6.88 13.75
C PRO A 26 0.81 -5.72 13.51
N ARG A 27 0.32 -4.70 12.81
CA ARG A 27 1.00 -3.46 12.44
C ARG A 27 2.24 -3.65 11.56
N LYS A 28 2.46 -4.86 11.03
CA LYS A 28 3.63 -5.24 10.24
C LYS A 28 3.28 -5.77 8.85
N LEU A 29 2.17 -6.49 8.70
CA LEU A 29 1.69 -6.97 7.41
C LEU A 29 0.65 -6.01 6.83
N ILE A 30 0.92 -5.47 5.65
CA ILE A 30 0.05 -4.56 4.92
C ILE A 30 -0.16 -5.14 3.52
N ILE A 31 -1.36 -5.61 3.21
CA ILE A 31 -1.66 -6.26 1.93
C ILE A 31 -2.22 -5.20 0.98
N THR A 32 -1.53 -4.97 -0.13
CA THR A 32 -2.00 -4.05 -1.17
C THR A 32 -3.00 -4.76 -2.08
N GLN A 33 -4.10 -4.08 -2.42
CA GLN A 33 -5.24 -4.63 -3.16
C GLN A 33 -5.65 -3.74 -4.34
N GLY A 34 -4.68 -3.03 -4.93
CA GLY A 34 -4.89 -2.13 -6.06
C GLY A 34 -6.01 -1.12 -5.80
N ALA A 35 -7.04 -1.12 -6.64
CA ALA A 35 -8.18 -0.20 -6.52
C ALA A 35 -9.02 -0.39 -5.24
N LYS A 36 -8.91 -1.54 -4.55
CA LYS A 36 -9.57 -1.75 -3.25
C LYS A 36 -8.81 -1.08 -2.10
N GLY A 37 -7.55 -0.70 -2.32
CA GLY A 37 -6.70 -0.02 -1.35
C GLY A 37 -5.75 -0.97 -0.63
N ALA A 38 -5.71 -0.90 0.70
CA ALA A 38 -4.77 -1.69 1.50
C ALA A 38 -5.38 -2.20 2.81
N LEU A 39 -5.10 -3.47 3.13
CA LEU A 39 -5.62 -4.19 4.28
C LEU A 39 -4.51 -4.47 5.28
N PHE A 40 -4.70 -4.15 6.55
CA PHE A 40 -3.75 -4.50 7.62
C PHE A 40 -4.50 -4.80 8.92
N TYR A 41 -3.78 -5.34 9.91
CA TYR A 41 -4.32 -5.55 11.25
C TYR A 41 -3.57 -4.67 12.24
N SER A 42 -4.28 -3.90 13.05
CA SER A 42 -3.69 -3.19 14.19
C SER A 42 -4.16 -3.86 15.48
N ASP A 43 -5.20 -3.33 16.11
CA ASP A 43 -5.97 -3.99 17.17
C ASP A 43 -7.19 -4.72 16.58
N THR A 44 -7.64 -4.25 15.42
CA THR A 44 -8.66 -4.86 14.57
C THR A 44 -8.20 -4.82 13.12
N GLN A 45 -8.90 -5.54 12.26
CA GLN A 45 -8.68 -5.45 10.82
C GLN A 45 -9.09 -4.07 10.31
N GLN A 46 -8.21 -3.45 9.53
CA GLN A 46 -8.36 -2.12 8.96
C GLN A 46 -8.24 -2.20 7.44
N LEU A 47 -9.18 -1.60 6.73
CA LEU A 47 -9.14 -1.42 5.29
C LEU A 47 -9.10 0.07 4.99
N ILE A 48 -8.03 0.52 4.33
CA ILE A 48 -7.95 1.86 3.78
C ILE A 48 -8.34 1.79 2.33
N GLU A 49 -9.42 2.48 1.97
CA GLU A 49 -9.95 2.46 0.62
C GLU A 49 -8.93 2.96 -0.41
N GLY A 50 -8.98 2.38 -1.60
CA GLY A 50 -8.13 2.79 -2.71
C GLY A 50 -8.66 4.06 -3.39
N TYR A 51 -7.75 4.80 -4.00
CA TYR A 51 -8.10 5.97 -4.80
C TYR A 51 -8.35 5.57 -6.25
N LYS A 52 -9.51 5.97 -6.79
CA LYS A 52 -9.84 5.74 -8.20
C LYS A 52 -9.11 6.74 -9.08
N LYS A 53 -8.30 6.23 -9.99
CA LYS A 53 -7.57 7.00 -11.01
C LYS A 53 -7.66 6.27 -12.35
N GLU A 54 -7.42 6.99 -13.44
CA GLU A 54 -7.30 6.38 -14.77
C GLU A 54 -6.01 5.55 -14.82
N VAL A 55 -6.13 4.26 -15.11
CA VAL A 55 -5.00 3.33 -15.10
C VAL A 55 -4.40 3.24 -16.49
N ILE A 56 -3.16 3.67 -16.63
CA ILE A 56 -2.35 3.56 -17.86
C ILE A 56 -1.39 2.37 -17.76
N ASP A 57 -0.64 2.28 -16.66
CA ASP A 57 0.34 1.21 -16.42
C ASP A 57 0.48 1.01 -14.90
N THR A 58 0.37 -0.22 -14.39
CA THR A 58 0.48 -0.50 -12.95
C THR A 58 1.91 -0.75 -12.49
N THR A 59 2.87 -0.74 -13.42
CA THR A 59 4.30 -0.93 -13.12
C THR A 59 4.77 0.12 -12.14
N GLY A 60 5.43 -0.30 -11.06
CA GLY A 60 5.97 0.60 -10.02
C GLY A 60 4.96 1.10 -8.98
N ALA A 61 3.69 0.66 -9.03
CA ALA A 61 2.70 1.04 -8.01
C ALA A 61 3.07 0.55 -6.60
N GLY A 62 3.55 -0.69 -6.49
CA GLY A 62 4.05 -1.25 -5.23
C GLY A 62 5.29 -0.51 -4.73
N ASP A 63 6.23 -0.18 -5.62
CA ASP A 63 7.44 0.57 -5.26
C ASP A 63 7.10 1.99 -4.78
N THR A 64 6.17 2.66 -5.45
CA THR A 64 5.68 3.98 -5.07
C THR A 64 4.98 3.92 -3.71
N PHE A 65 4.11 2.93 -3.50
CA PHE A 65 3.47 2.69 -2.21
C PHE A 65 4.50 2.50 -1.11
N ASN A 66 5.50 1.65 -1.31
CA ASN A 66 6.53 1.35 -0.32
C ASN A 66 7.41 2.57 0.01
N GLY A 67 7.79 3.34 -1.00
CA GLY A 67 8.54 4.58 -0.81
C GLY A 67 7.75 5.60 0.00
N ALA A 68 6.48 5.83 -0.35
CA ALA A 68 5.60 6.75 0.36
C ALA A 68 5.30 6.27 1.79
N LEU A 69 5.09 4.96 2.00
CA LEU A 69 4.91 4.37 3.32
C LEU A 69 6.14 4.63 4.20
N ALA A 70 7.34 4.39 3.67
CA ALA A 70 8.59 4.62 4.40
C ALA A 70 8.75 6.09 4.81
N VAL A 71 8.48 7.03 3.89
CA VAL A 71 8.50 8.48 4.16
C VAL A 71 7.52 8.83 5.29
N ALA A 72 6.26 8.39 5.18
CA ALA A 72 5.23 8.69 6.16
C ALA A 72 5.55 8.12 7.56
N LEU A 73 6.11 6.91 7.63
CA LEU A 73 6.53 6.29 8.88
C LEU A 73 7.70 7.04 9.54
N ILE A 74 8.68 7.49 8.75
CA ILE A 74 9.82 8.31 9.25
C ILE A 74 9.34 9.68 9.74
N GLU A 75 8.28 10.22 9.14
CA GLU A 75 7.60 11.44 9.61
C GLU A 75 6.73 11.22 10.86
N ASN A 76 6.78 10.05 11.48
CA ASN A 76 6.01 9.68 12.69
C ASN A 76 4.49 9.76 12.51
N LYS A 77 3.98 9.59 11.29
CA LYS A 77 2.53 9.43 11.07
C LYS A 77 2.03 8.14 11.73
N SER A 78 0.74 8.09 12.05
CA SER A 78 0.11 6.85 12.46
C SER A 78 0.20 5.81 11.32
N LEU A 79 0.11 4.52 11.64
CA LEU A 79 0.14 3.49 10.59
C LEU A 79 -1.01 3.68 9.59
N GLU A 80 -2.18 4.06 10.07
CA GLU A 80 -3.35 4.34 9.24
C GLU A 80 -3.09 5.50 8.27
N ASP A 81 -2.58 6.62 8.77
CA ASP A 81 -2.23 7.78 7.95
C ASP A 81 -1.09 7.46 6.97
N ALA A 82 -0.14 6.63 7.38
CA ALA A 82 0.98 6.23 6.53
C ALA A 82 0.52 5.31 5.39
N VAL A 83 -0.38 4.36 5.66
CA VAL A 83 -0.99 3.50 4.64
C VAL A 83 -1.88 4.33 3.72
N ASN A 84 -2.65 5.28 4.24
CA ASN A 84 -3.47 6.17 3.42
C ASN A 84 -2.64 7.03 2.48
N PHE A 85 -1.55 7.63 3.00
CA PHE A 85 -0.60 8.38 2.19
C PHE A 85 0.07 7.51 1.11
N ALA A 86 0.45 6.28 1.45
CA ALA A 86 1.02 5.33 0.51
C ALA A 86 0.02 4.89 -0.57
N ASN A 87 -1.25 4.65 -0.21
CA ASN A 87 -2.33 4.35 -1.15
C ASN A 87 -2.54 5.50 -2.14
N LEU A 88 -2.56 6.74 -1.65
CA LEU A 88 -2.67 7.92 -2.50
C LEU A 88 -1.50 7.96 -3.48
N ALA A 89 -0.26 7.81 -2.99
CA ALA A 89 0.92 7.86 -3.84
C ALA A 89 0.94 6.77 -4.92
N GLY A 90 0.63 5.52 -4.54
CA GLY A 90 0.50 4.40 -5.47
C GLY A 90 -0.54 4.68 -6.57
N SER A 91 -1.67 5.32 -6.22
CA SER A 91 -2.70 5.68 -7.21
C SER A 91 -2.25 6.71 -8.25
N PHE A 92 -1.29 7.58 -7.93
CA PHE A 92 -0.72 8.50 -8.92
C PHE A 92 0.21 7.78 -9.89
N SER A 93 1.02 6.84 -9.39
CA SER A 93 1.98 6.13 -10.23
C SER A 93 1.33 5.40 -11.40
N VAL A 94 0.07 4.94 -11.25
CA VAL A 94 -0.61 4.19 -12.30
C VAL A 94 -1.11 5.04 -13.47
N THR A 95 -1.04 6.37 -13.36
CA THR A 95 -1.52 7.31 -14.38
C THR A 95 -0.43 7.69 -15.39
N GLY A 96 0.72 7.01 -15.39
CA GLY A 96 1.82 7.26 -16.31
C GLY A 96 2.51 5.97 -16.73
N LEU A 97 3.34 6.05 -17.76
CA LEU A 97 3.99 4.87 -18.35
C LEU A 97 5.27 4.47 -17.60
N GLY A 98 5.44 3.19 -17.30
CA GLY A 98 6.61 2.64 -16.64
C GLY A 98 6.71 2.99 -15.15
N ALA A 99 7.69 2.36 -14.47
CA ALA A 99 7.78 2.37 -13.00
C ALA A 99 7.83 3.76 -12.34
N GLN A 100 8.37 4.77 -13.03
CA GLN A 100 8.57 6.12 -12.48
C GLN A 100 7.73 7.19 -13.18
N GLY A 101 7.04 6.87 -14.28
CA GLY A 101 6.50 7.86 -15.21
C GLY A 101 5.46 8.81 -14.60
N ALA A 102 4.75 8.37 -13.57
CA ALA A 102 3.82 9.20 -12.80
C ALA A 102 4.03 9.09 -11.28
N MET A 103 5.24 8.77 -10.83
CA MET A 103 5.54 8.87 -9.39
C MET A 103 5.28 10.32 -8.92
N PRO A 104 4.46 10.52 -7.87
CA PRO A 104 4.05 11.84 -7.44
C PRO A 104 5.17 12.58 -6.72
N TYR A 105 5.16 13.91 -6.79
CA TYR A 105 5.90 14.76 -5.87
C TYR A 105 5.11 14.95 -4.58
N ARG A 106 5.78 15.36 -3.50
CA ARG A 106 5.13 15.60 -2.20
C ARG A 106 3.93 16.54 -2.29
N LYS A 107 4.05 17.62 -3.07
CA LYS A 107 2.99 18.61 -3.32
C LYS A 107 1.75 18.04 -4.01
N ASP A 108 1.86 16.89 -4.66
CA ASP A 108 0.73 16.25 -5.34
C ASP A 108 -0.08 15.36 -4.38
N LEU A 109 0.42 15.18 -3.15
CA LEU A 109 -0.12 14.32 -2.10
C LEU A 109 -0.62 15.12 -0.87
N GLU A 110 -0.73 16.44 -1.00
CA GLU A 110 -1.24 17.38 0.02
C GLU A 110 -2.75 17.63 -0.10
#